data_AF-A0A0K6GQ73-F1
#
_entry.id   AF-A0A0K6GQ73-F1
#
_cell.length_a   1.000
_cell.length_b   1.000
_cell.length_c   1.000
_cell.angle_alpha   90.00
_cell.angle_beta   90.00
_cell.angle_gamma   90.00
#
_symmetry.space_group_name_H-M   'P 1'
#
loop_
_entity.id
_entity.type
_entity.pdbx_description
1 polymer ?
#
loop_
_entity_poly.entity_id
_entity_poly.type
_entity_poly.pdbx_seq_one_letter_code
_entity_poly.pdbx_strand_id
1 'polypeptide(L)'
;MRKFAIFSLLIVAMIVAMLFYAGNDFKAKDAMPILDENGSSSYELKDATNVEKAVSEAIKEHGKTYGKGEYITEGHIILGTERKENEVKAYTIASVGVFEFQDGIFTIVSGSGAIPTVMTFSIDEHGQYKLVAYEEPLDGEEYVESIKKMFPKKYDSKVLNAEKYYGELVKQQEKQAKEYLKKIGRDAKVITSYVEKHPLNISIQAMNYFLQMRSRDPFLNECPDWLGTREVIEQGIRYVYETSQSKANDGRDVVVFRKMKEDGTIIEMRKYVIEENQIKRTEE
;
A
#
# COMPACT_ATOMS: atom_id res chain seq x y z
N MET A 1 6.91 -28.99 4.16
CA MET A 1 6.65 -27.57 4.49
C MET A 1 7.39 -26.69 3.51
N ARG A 2 6.68 -26.10 2.55
CA ARG A 2 7.11 -24.97 1.70
C ARG A 2 5.87 -24.49 0.95
N LYS A 3 5.27 -23.40 1.39
CA LYS A 3 4.19 -22.72 0.66
C LYS A 3 4.85 -21.83 -0.39
N PHE A 4 4.63 -22.13 -1.66
CA PHE A 4 5.03 -21.26 -2.78
C PHE A 4 3.97 -20.16 -2.94
N ALA A 5 4.43 -18.92 -3.01
CA ALA A 5 3.63 -17.77 -3.34
C ALA A 5 3.21 -17.83 -4.82
N ILE A 6 1.90 -17.92 -5.06
CA ILE A 6 1.30 -17.69 -6.38
C ILE A 6 0.46 -16.43 -6.24
N PHE A 7 1.08 -15.27 -6.46
CA PHE A 7 0.38 -14.00 -6.61
C PHE A 7 1.12 -13.18 -7.66
N SER A 8 0.84 -13.43 -8.94
CA SER A 8 1.33 -12.56 -10.02
C SER A 8 0.47 -12.59 -11.30
N LEU A 9 -0.68 -13.27 -11.35
CA LEU A 9 -1.46 -13.36 -12.60
C LEU A 9 -2.85 -12.72 -12.57
N LEU A 10 -3.35 -12.28 -11.41
CA LEU A 10 -4.71 -11.73 -11.29
C LEU A 10 -4.80 -10.20 -11.52
N ILE A 11 -3.68 -9.47 -11.45
CA ILE A 11 -3.68 -8.00 -11.55
C ILE A 11 -3.97 -7.52 -12.99
N VAL A 12 -3.62 -8.30 -14.01
CA VAL A 12 -3.82 -7.90 -15.41
C VAL A 12 -5.28 -8.02 -15.86
N ALA A 13 -6.05 -8.96 -15.30
CA ALA A 13 -7.43 -9.21 -15.73
C ALA A 13 -8.43 -8.14 -15.24
N MET A 14 -8.19 -7.50 -14.09
CA MET A 14 -9.10 -6.47 -13.56
C MET A 14 -8.96 -5.10 -14.26
N ILE A 15 -7.82 -4.81 -14.89
CA ILE A 15 -7.57 -3.51 -15.56
C ILE A 15 -8.39 -3.40 -16.85
N VAL A 16 -8.62 -4.52 -17.56
CA VAL A 16 -9.39 -4.52 -18.83
C VAL A 16 -10.88 -4.26 -18.59
N ALA A 17 -11.43 -4.64 -17.44
CA ALA A 17 -12.84 -4.40 -17.12
C ALA A 17 -13.14 -2.93 -16.76
N MET A 18 -12.17 -2.18 -16.24
CA MET A 18 -12.34 -0.76 -15.89
C MET A 18 -12.45 0.17 -17.11
N LEU A 19 -11.95 -0.24 -18.28
CA LEU A 19 -11.96 0.60 -19.49
C LEU A 19 -13.34 0.70 -20.17
N PHE A 20 -14.32 -0.13 -19.80
CA PHE A 20 -15.65 -0.14 -20.46
C PHE A 20 -16.78 0.52 -19.66
N TYR A 21 -16.55 0.97 -18.43
CA TYR A 21 -17.60 1.59 -17.59
C TYR A 21 -17.45 3.10 -17.38
N ALA A 22 -16.47 3.75 -18.02
CA ALA A 22 -16.34 5.21 -18.03
C ALA A 22 -17.23 5.83 -19.11
N GLY A 23 -18.53 5.77 -18.90
CA GLY A 23 -19.50 6.34 -19.83
C GLY A 23 -20.91 6.30 -19.26
N ASN A 24 -21.17 7.08 -18.21
CA ASN A 24 -22.45 7.75 -18.00
C ASN A 24 -22.35 8.72 -16.82
N ASP A 25 -22.43 10.02 -17.14
CA ASP A 25 -22.65 11.13 -16.22
C ASP A 25 -23.98 10.96 -15.47
N PHE A 26 -23.95 10.95 -14.14
CA PHE A 26 -25.15 11.18 -13.34
C PHE A 26 -24.89 12.29 -12.32
N LYS A 27 -25.58 13.42 -12.53
CA LYS A 27 -25.45 14.65 -11.76
C LYS A 27 -25.98 14.47 -10.34
N ALA A 28 -25.14 14.79 -9.35
CA ALA A 28 -25.53 14.94 -7.95
C ALA A 28 -26.37 16.21 -7.74
N LYS A 29 -27.69 16.07 -7.81
CA LYS A 29 -28.66 16.94 -7.15
C LYS A 29 -29.70 16.02 -6.51
N ASP A 30 -30.11 16.36 -5.29
CA ASP A 30 -31.16 15.71 -4.48
C ASP A 30 -30.69 14.86 -3.27
N ALA A 31 -29.61 15.26 -2.59
CA ALA A 31 -29.44 14.90 -1.19
C ALA A 31 -30.01 16.01 -0.29
N MET A 32 -31.32 15.94 -0.02
CA MET A 32 -32.00 16.77 0.98
C MET A 32 -31.63 16.28 2.40
N PRO A 33 -31.35 17.17 3.36
CA PRO A 33 -31.14 16.77 4.74
C PRO A 33 -32.49 16.40 5.36
N ILE A 34 -32.58 15.17 5.88
CA ILE A 34 -33.67 14.78 6.77
C ILE A 34 -33.32 15.41 8.13
N LEU A 35 -34.00 16.50 8.47
CA LEU A 35 -34.08 16.99 9.85
C LEU A 35 -35.45 16.55 10.38
N ASP A 36 -35.44 15.66 11.36
CA ASP A 36 -36.58 15.37 12.22
C ASP A 36 -36.54 16.28 13.45
N GLU A 37 -37.61 17.05 13.61
CA GLU A 37 -37.84 17.92 14.76
C GLU A 37 -38.26 17.08 15.98
N ASN A 38 -37.62 17.37 17.11
CA ASN A 38 -37.96 16.97 18.49
C ASN A 38 -37.66 15.53 18.91
N GLY A 39 -36.52 15.34 19.57
CA GLY A 39 -36.33 14.24 20.51
C GLY A 39 -34.87 13.99 20.84
N SER A 40 -34.32 14.79 21.75
CA SER A 40 -33.03 14.60 22.42
C SER A 40 -32.43 13.20 22.28
N SER A 41 -31.28 13.14 21.63
CA SER A 41 -30.21 12.41 22.28
C SER A 41 -28.86 13.09 22.17
N SER A 42 -28.40 13.50 23.35
CA SER A 42 -27.02 13.80 23.66
C SER A 42 -26.20 12.53 23.94
N TYR A 43 -26.24 11.51 23.08
CA TYR A 43 -25.09 10.59 22.98
C TYR A 43 -24.01 11.33 22.20
N GLU A 44 -23.19 12.05 22.97
CA GLU A 44 -22.16 12.97 22.51
C GLU A 44 -21.25 12.39 21.40
N LEU A 45 -20.99 13.22 20.40
CA LEU A 45 -19.93 13.10 19.38
C LEU A 45 -18.49 12.92 19.94
N LYS A 46 -18.29 12.72 21.24
CA LYS A 46 -16.99 12.48 21.88
C LYS A 46 -16.46 11.05 21.67
N ASP A 47 -17.34 10.06 21.61
CA ASP A 47 -16.93 8.64 21.45
C ASP A 47 -16.50 8.32 20.01
N ALA A 48 -17.12 8.98 19.02
CA ALA A 48 -16.81 8.76 17.60
C ALA A 48 -15.34 9.10 17.28
N THR A 49 -14.80 10.19 17.84
CA THR A 49 -13.41 10.60 17.62
C THR A 49 -12.37 9.64 18.22
N ASN A 50 -12.70 8.93 19.30
CA ASN A 50 -11.78 7.97 19.91
C ASN A 50 -11.75 6.64 19.15
N VAL A 51 -12.90 6.16 18.67
CA VAL A 51 -12.96 4.94 17.84
C VAL A 51 -12.30 5.17 16.48
N GLU A 52 -12.58 6.30 15.82
CA GLU A 52 -11.92 6.70 14.56
C GLU A 52 -10.39 6.66 14.68
N LYS A 53 -9.85 7.24 15.75
CA LYS A 53 -8.41 7.21 16.01
C LYS A 53 -7.90 5.79 16.25
N ALA A 54 -8.59 5.00 17.07
CA ALA A 54 -8.21 3.63 17.37
C ALA A 54 -8.21 2.74 16.12
N VAL A 55 -9.21 2.91 15.24
CA VAL A 55 -9.29 2.24 13.93
C VAL A 55 -8.12 2.65 13.03
N SER A 56 -7.87 3.96 12.87
CA SER A 56 -6.74 4.45 12.06
C SER A 56 -5.40 3.90 12.55
N GLU A 57 -5.16 3.88 13.87
CA GLU A 57 -3.95 3.33 14.47
C GLU A 57 -3.84 1.81 14.28
N ALA A 58 -4.94 1.07 14.46
CA ALA A 58 -4.97 -0.37 14.24
C ALA A 58 -4.66 -0.75 12.79
N ILE A 59 -5.20 -0.02 11.80
CA ILE A 59 -4.92 -0.27 10.38
C ILE A 59 -3.46 0.02 10.06
N LYS A 60 -2.88 1.11 10.57
CA LYS A 60 -1.45 1.42 10.37
C LYS A 60 -0.54 0.39 11.01
N GLU A 61 -0.89 -0.10 12.20
CA GLU A 61 -0.13 -1.18 12.86
C GLU A 61 -0.19 -2.46 12.05
N HIS A 62 -1.39 -2.86 11.62
CA HIS A 62 -1.59 -4.01 10.73
C HIS A 62 -0.83 -3.84 9.40
N GLY A 63 -0.77 -2.60 8.89
CA GLY A 63 -0.04 -2.23 7.69
C GLY A 63 1.46 -2.54 7.71
N LYS A 64 2.06 -2.71 8.89
CA LYS A 64 3.47 -3.13 9.02
C LYS A 64 3.72 -4.57 8.55
N THR A 65 2.67 -5.37 8.37
CA THR A 65 2.76 -6.73 7.82
C THR A 65 2.89 -6.75 6.30
N TYR A 66 2.61 -5.62 5.62
CA TYR A 66 2.76 -5.47 4.18
C TYR A 66 4.22 -5.26 3.77
N GLY A 67 4.48 -5.17 2.46
CA GLY A 67 5.80 -4.89 1.91
C GLY A 67 6.40 -3.62 2.51
N LYS A 68 7.72 -3.63 2.72
CA LYS A 68 8.43 -2.49 3.31
C LYS A 68 8.36 -1.27 2.38
N GLY A 69 8.33 -0.10 3.00
CA GLY A 69 8.50 1.20 2.38
C GLY A 69 8.79 2.25 3.44
N GLU A 70 8.68 3.52 3.08
CA GLU A 70 9.02 4.65 3.94
C GLU A 70 7.89 5.07 4.86
N TYR A 71 6.65 5.09 4.37
CA TYR A 71 5.51 5.59 5.13
C TYR A 71 4.25 4.75 4.93
N ILE A 72 3.59 4.41 6.03
CA ILE A 72 2.32 3.69 6.04
C ILE A 72 1.18 4.69 6.22
N THR A 73 0.21 4.59 5.32
CA THR A 73 -1.04 5.34 5.31
C THR A 73 -2.21 4.36 5.40
N GLU A 74 -3.38 4.90 5.71
CA GLU A 74 -4.61 4.12 5.70
C GLU A 74 -5.75 4.93 5.10
N GLY A 75 -6.80 4.22 4.71
CA GLY A 75 -8.12 4.80 4.58
C GLY A 75 -9.13 3.86 5.22
N HIS A 76 -10.17 4.43 5.81
CA HIS A 76 -11.26 3.64 6.37
C HIS A 76 -12.61 4.32 6.27
N ILE A 77 -13.65 3.49 6.38
CA ILE A 77 -15.04 3.90 6.58
C ILE A 77 -15.60 3.04 7.71
N ILE A 78 -16.09 3.68 8.77
CA ILE A 78 -16.83 3.01 9.84
C ILE A 78 -18.29 2.86 9.41
N LEU A 79 -18.73 1.63 9.20
CA LEU A 79 -20.13 1.31 8.87
C LEU A 79 -21.03 1.37 10.11
N GLY A 80 -20.46 1.07 11.27
CA GLY A 80 -21.03 1.30 12.58
C GLY A 80 -20.26 0.56 13.66
N THR A 81 -20.67 0.76 14.90
CA THR A 81 -20.03 0.18 16.08
C THR A 81 -21.05 -0.56 16.94
N GLU A 82 -20.60 -1.61 17.61
CA GLU A 82 -21.34 -2.28 18.67
C GLU A 82 -20.54 -2.20 19.97
N ARG A 83 -21.16 -1.69 21.03
CA ARG A 83 -20.54 -1.58 22.35
C ARG A 83 -21.19 -2.58 23.29
N LYS A 84 -20.36 -3.35 23.99
CA LYS A 84 -20.78 -4.28 25.05
C LYS A 84 -19.81 -4.13 26.21
N GLU A 85 -20.29 -3.63 27.34
CA GLU A 85 -19.47 -3.40 28.53
C GLU A 85 -18.21 -2.56 28.21
N ASN A 86 -17.03 -3.16 28.40
CA ASN A 86 -15.72 -2.57 28.14
C ASN A 86 -15.15 -2.98 26.78
N GLU A 87 -15.98 -3.41 25.84
CA GLU A 87 -15.58 -3.78 24.49
C GLU A 87 -16.34 -2.96 23.44
N VAL A 88 -15.63 -2.54 22.39
CA VAL A 88 -16.21 -1.93 21.20
C VAL A 88 -15.76 -2.70 19.98
N LYS A 89 -16.73 -3.13 19.19
CA LYS A 89 -16.53 -3.72 17.88
C LYS A 89 -16.84 -2.69 16.80
N ALA A 90 -15.89 -2.41 15.94
CA ALA A 90 -16.05 -1.54 14.78
C ALA A 90 -16.16 -2.38 13.51
N TYR A 91 -17.22 -2.15 12.73
CA TYR A 91 -17.42 -2.74 11.42
C TYR A 91 -16.96 -1.75 10.38
N THR A 92 -15.91 -2.08 9.63
CA THR A 92 -15.23 -1.13 8.76
C THR A 92 -15.03 -1.67 7.35
N ILE A 93 -14.78 -0.76 6.42
CA ILE A 93 -14.05 -1.07 5.17
C ILE A 93 -12.74 -0.32 5.28
N ALA A 94 -11.62 -1.02 5.21
CA ALA A 94 -10.28 -0.48 5.43
C ALA A 94 -9.36 -0.76 4.23
N SER A 95 -8.32 0.08 4.09
CA SER A 95 -7.28 -0.10 3.09
C SER A 95 -5.95 0.44 3.63
N VAL A 96 -4.88 -0.30 3.43
CA VAL A 96 -3.51 0.09 3.77
C VAL A 96 -2.80 0.58 2.51
N GLY A 97 -2.00 1.63 2.62
CA GLY A 97 -1.07 2.05 1.57
C GLY A 97 0.33 2.29 2.11
N VAL A 98 1.33 1.63 1.55
CA VAL A 98 2.75 1.80 1.89
C VAL A 98 3.44 2.57 0.75
N PHE A 99 4.04 3.71 1.09
CA PHE A 99 4.67 4.62 0.15
C PHE A 99 6.19 4.65 0.30
N GLU A 100 6.88 4.88 -0.82
CA GLU A 100 8.29 5.23 -0.86
C GLU A 100 8.59 6.15 -2.05
N PHE A 101 9.79 6.72 -2.10
CA PHE A 101 10.24 7.44 -3.28
C PHE A 101 10.78 6.49 -4.33
N GLN A 102 10.23 6.58 -5.54
CA GLN A 102 10.76 5.97 -6.75
C GLN A 102 10.77 7.01 -7.86
N ASP A 103 11.92 7.21 -8.51
CA ASP A 103 12.08 8.15 -9.63
C ASP A 103 11.59 9.57 -9.29
N GLY A 104 11.84 10.02 -8.05
CA GLY A 104 11.40 11.32 -7.54
C GLY A 104 9.89 11.43 -7.23
N ILE A 105 9.12 10.36 -7.40
CA ILE A 105 7.69 10.28 -7.10
C ILE A 105 7.49 9.52 -5.80
N PHE A 106 6.65 10.05 -4.90
CA PHE A 106 6.26 9.35 -3.68
C PHE A 106 5.05 8.45 -4.01
N THR A 107 5.33 7.19 -4.33
CA THR A 107 4.35 6.26 -4.91
C THR A 107 4.04 5.12 -3.96
N ILE A 108 2.82 4.58 -4.05
CA ILE A 108 2.47 3.35 -3.35
C ILE A 108 3.27 2.17 -3.93
N VAL A 109 3.78 1.30 -3.06
CA VAL A 109 4.58 0.11 -3.41
C VAL A 109 4.09 -1.17 -2.75
N SER A 110 3.26 -1.04 -1.72
CA SER A 110 2.56 -2.16 -1.09
C SER A 110 1.28 -1.64 -0.44
N GLY A 111 0.37 -2.54 -0.08
CA GLY A 111 -0.91 -2.18 0.51
C GLY A 111 -2.02 -3.12 0.08
N SER A 112 -3.26 -2.68 0.31
CA SER A 112 -4.47 -3.44 0.04
C SER A 112 -5.52 -2.62 -0.70
N GLY A 113 -6.48 -3.33 -1.32
CA GLY A 113 -7.71 -2.73 -1.82
C GLY A 113 -8.65 -2.29 -0.69
N ALA A 114 -9.94 -2.21 -1.00
CA ALA A 114 -10.97 -2.03 0.02
C ALA A 114 -11.35 -3.38 0.64
N ILE A 115 -10.92 -3.63 1.87
CA ILE A 115 -11.17 -4.88 2.59
C ILE A 115 -12.22 -4.64 3.69
N PRO A 116 -13.32 -5.41 3.73
CA PRO A 116 -14.18 -5.45 4.91
C PRO A 116 -13.39 -5.93 6.12
N THR A 117 -13.33 -5.13 7.18
CA THR A 117 -12.56 -5.46 8.37
C THR A 117 -13.39 -5.25 9.63
N VAL A 118 -13.36 -6.23 10.54
CA VAL A 118 -13.93 -6.11 11.89
C VAL A 118 -12.81 -5.95 12.89
N MET A 119 -12.85 -4.87 13.66
CA MET A 119 -11.87 -4.60 14.70
C MET A 119 -12.57 -4.62 16.06
N THR A 120 -12.01 -5.35 17.00
CA THR A 120 -12.52 -5.42 18.38
C THR A 120 -11.50 -4.77 19.30
N PHE A 121 -11.97 -3.85 20.13
CA PHE A 121 -11.15 -3.09 21.07
C PHE A 121 -11.67 -3.28 22.49
N SER A 122 -10.76 -3.48 23.44
CA SER A 122 -11.08 -3.32 24.86
C SER A 122 -10.87 -1.86 25.29
N ILE A 123 -11.69 -1.38 26.20
CA ILE A 123 -11.60 -0.05 26.81
C ILE A 123 -11.09 -0.22 28.23
N ASP A 124 -9.98 0.43 28.58
CA ASP A 124 -9.46 0.42 29.94
C ASP A 124 -10.19 1.41 30.88
N GLU A 125 -9.81 1.41 32.17
CA GLU A 125 -10.40 2.27 33.19
C GLU A 125 -10.20 3.78 32.91
N HIS A 126 -9.27 4.13 32.03
CA HIS A 126 -8.98 5.49 31.58
C HIS A 126 -9.64 5.84 30.24
N GLY A 127 -10.44 4.94 29.67
CA GLY A 127 -11.12 5.13 28.39
C GLY A 127 -10.22 4.94 27.17
N GLN A 128 -9.03 4.34 27.33
CA GLN A 128 -8.13 4.07 26.21
C GLN A 128 -8.51 2.78 25.50
N TYR A 129 -8.46 2.82 24.17
CA TYR A 129 -8.75 1.69 23.31
C TYR A 129 -7.49 0.86 23.08
N LYS A 130 -7.61 -0.44 23.28
CA LYS A 130 -6.57 -1.41 22.94
C LYS A 130 -7.14 -2.44 21.96
N LEU A 131 -6.47 -2.61 20.82
CA LEU A 131 -6.86 -3.61 19.83
C LEU A 131 -6.76 -5.02 20.43
N VAL A 132 -7.86 -5.77 20.35
CA VAL A 132 -7.98 -7.16 20.80
C VAL A 132 -7.99 -8.10 19.59
N ALA A 133 -8.71 -7.73 18.54
CA ALA A 133 -8.80 -8.52 17.31
C ALA A 133 -8.88 -7.63 16.07
N TYR A 134 -8.25 -8.08 14.99
CA TYR A 134 -8.31 -7.50 13.65
C TYR A 134 -8.65 -8.65 12.70
N GLU A 135 -9.87 -8.64 12.16
CA GLU A 135 -10.42 -9.77 11.40
C GLU A 135 -10.75 -9.32 9.98
N GLU A 136 -10.20 -10.03 8.99
CA GLU A 136 -10.47 -9.87 7.55
C GLU A 136 -11.17 -11.15 7.01
N PRO A 137 -11.99 -11.03 5.95
CA PRO A 137 -12.62 -12.18 5.32
C PRO A 137 -11.56 -13.12 4.73
N LEU A 138 -11.96 -14.38 4.55
CA LEU A 138 -11.16 -15.36 3.83
C LEU A 138 -11.13 -15.04 2.34
N ASP A 139 -10.07 -15.44 1.65
CA ASP A 139 -9.95 -15.25 0.20
C ASP A 139 -10.72 -16.31 -0.61
N GLY A 140 -10.97 -16.00 -1.89
CA GLY A 140 -11.48 -16.96 -2.87
C GLY A 140 -12.94 -17.34 -2.64
N GLU A 141 -13.24 -18.63 -2.79
CA GLU A 141 -14.62 -19.16 -2.71
C GLU A 141 -15.27 -18.96 -1.34
N GLU A 142 -14.47 -18.76 -0.29
CA GLU A 142 -14.93 -18.55 1.08
C GLU A 142 -15.17 -17.07 1.45
N TYR A 143 -14.89 -16.14 0.53
CA TYR A 143 -14.99 -14.70 0.78
C TYR A 143 -16.40 -14.25 1.18
N VAL A 144 -17.40 -14.63 0.39
CA VAL A 144 -18.79 -14.21 0.65
C VAL A 144 -19.32 -14.80 1.97
N GLU A 145 -19.02 -16.06 2.26
CA GLU A 145 -19.52 -16.72 3.46
C GLU A 145 -18.80 -16.26 4.73
N SER A 146 -17.50 -15.93 4.66
CA SER A 146 -16.78 -15.34 5.79
C SER A 146 -17.31 -13.94 6.12
N ILE A 147 -17.58 -13.09 5.12
CA ILE A 147 -18.21 -11.77 5.32
C ILE A 147 -19.53 -11.89 6.09
N LYS A 148 -20.43 -12.78 5.65
CA LYS A 148 -21.75 -12.95 6.28
C LYS A 148 -21.67 -13.43 7.74
N LYS A 149 -20.59 -14.11 8.11
CA LYS A 149 -20.34 -14.55 9.49
C LYS A 149 -19.78 -13.41 10.35
N MET A 150 -18.97 -12.54 9.76
CA MET A 150 -18.27 -11.46 10.46
C MET A 150 -19.17 -10.22 10.67
N PHE A 151 -20.03 -9.90 9.70
CA PHE A 151 -20.79 -8.65 9.68
C PHE A 151 -22.29 -8.87 9.96
N PRO A 152 -22.95 -7.95 10.69
CA PRO A 152 -24.40 -7.89 10.75
C PRO A 152 -25.01 -7.72 9.36
N LYS A 153 -26.09 -8.46 9.09
CA LYS A 153 -26.79 -8.52 7.79
C LYS A 153 -27.15 -7.15 7.19
N LYS A 154 -27.36 -6.13 8.03
CA LYS A 154 -27.63 -4.74 7.59
C LYS A 154 -26.50 -4.13 6.75
N TYR A 155 -25.27 -4.66 6.85
CA TYR A 155 -24.10 -4.15 6.12
C TYR A 155 -23.78 -4.93 4.85
N ASP A 156 -24.41 -6.10 4.61
CA ASP A 156 -24.09 -7.02 3.51
C ASP A 156 -23.92 -6.31 2.17
N SER A 157 -24.84 -5.41 1.81
CA SER A 157 -24.78 -4.68 0.53
C SER A 157 -23.54 -3.79 0.41
N LYS A 158 -23.07 -3.21 1.52
CA LYS A 158 -21.88 -2.36 1.54
C LYS A 158 -20.60 -3.19 1.49
N VAL A 159 -20.49 -4.24 2.31
CA VAL A 159 -19.26 -5.03 2.43
C VAL A 159 -19.05 -5.99 1.26
N LEU A 160 -20.11 -6.50 0.63
CA LEU A 160 -20.01 -7.30 -0.60
C LEU A 160 -19.70 -6.44 -1.84
N ASN A 161 -19.79 -5.12 -1.73
CA ASN A 161 -19.44 -4.16 -2.77
C ASN A 161 -18.40 -3.15 -2.26
N ALA A 162 -17.45 -3.63 -1.43
CA ALA A 162 -16.47 -2.79 -0.76
C ALA A 162 -15.59 -2.00 -1.74
N GLU A 163 -15.37 -2.54 -2.94
CA GLU A 163 -14.60 -1.92 -4.02
C GLU A 163 -15.14 -0.54 -4.42
N LYS A 164 -16.45 -0.30 -4.28
CA LYS A 164 -17.08 1.00 -4.59
C LYS A 164 -16.54 2.14 -3.72
N TYR A 165 -16.02 1.81 -2.54
CA TYR A 165 -15.48 2.78 -1.60
C TYR A 165 -13.98 3.03 -1.79
N TYR A 166 -13.28 2.25 -2.62
CA TYR A 166 -11.82 2.33 -2.75
C TYR A 166 -11.33 3.73 -3.14
N GLY A 167 -12.07 4.43 -4.01
CA GLY A 167 -11.72 5.80 -4.39
C GLY A 167 -11.75 6.81 -3.25
N GLU A 168 -12.54 6.58 -2.20
CA GLU A 168 -12.53 7.41 -0.98
C GLU A 168 -11.33 7.06 -0.10
N LEU A 169 -11.05 5.77 0.09
CA LEU A 169 -9.92 5.29 0.88
C LEU A 169 -8.59 5.80 0.32
N VAL A 170 -8.43 5.77 -1.00
CA VAL A 170 -7.26 6.31 -1.71
C VAL A 170 -7.08 7.81 -1.44
N LYS A 171 -8.16 8.60 -1.40
CA LYS A 171 -8.06 10.04 -1.08
C LYS A 171 -7.55 10.27 0.34
N GLN A 172 -7.96 9.44 1.30
CA GLN A 172 -7.46 9.49 2.68
C GLN A 172 -5.96 9.16 2.72
N GLN A 173 -5.54 8.09 2.05
CA GLN A 173 -4.14 7.68 1.96
C GLN A 173 -3.26 8.78 1.32
N GLU A 174 -3.68 9.35 0.19
CA GLU A 174 -2.96 10.43 -0.47
C GLU A 174 -2.86 11.68 0.40
N LYS A 175 -3.90 12.00 1.15
CA LYS A 175 -3.88 13.12 2.10
C LYS A 175 -2.81 12.89 3.17
N GLN A 176 -2.77 11.70 3.77
CA GLN A 176 -1.78 11.34 4.78
C GLN A 176 -0.35 11.34 4.21
N ALA A 177 -0.15 10.82 3.00
CA ALA A 177 1.14 10.87 2.31
C ALA A 177 1.60 12.32 2.05
N LYS A 178 0.71 13.21 1.61
CA LYS A 178 1.01 14.64 1.42
C LYS A 178 1.35 15.34 2.74
N GLU A 179 0.66 15.01 3.81
CA GLU A 179 0.96 15.53 5.17
C GLU A 179 2.32 15.04 5.67
N TYR A 180 2.67 13.78 5.41
CA TYR A 180 3.99 13.24 5.70
C TYR A 180 5.10 13.98 4.93
N LEU A 181 4.94 14.19 3.63
CA LEU A 181 5.90 14.94 2.81
C LEU A 181 6.16 16.35 3.37
N LYS A 182 5.10 17.07 3.75
CA LYS A 182 5.23 18.38 4.42
C LYS A 182 6.01 18.29 5.72
N LYS A 183 5.75 17.26 6.55
CA LYS A 183 6.43 17.04 7.83
C LYS A 183 7.94 16.82 7.66
N ILE A 184 8.36 16.16 6.59
CA ILE A 184 9.77 15.91 6.29
C ILE A 184 10.40 17.00 5.40
N GLY A 185 9.65 18.06 5.07
CA GLY A 185 10.15 19.18 4.26
C GLY A 185 10.41 18.82 2.79
N ARG A 186 9.71 17.81 2.24
CA ARG A 186 9.83 17.40 0.84
C ARG A 186 8.59 17.83 0.05
N ASP A 187 8.80 18.23 -1.19
CA ASP A 187 7.74 18.43 -2.18
C ASP A 187 7.91 17.41 -3.30
N ALA A 188 6.93 16.53 -3.44
CA ALA A 188 6.93 15.47 -4.44
C ALA A 188 5.50 15.10 -4.83
N LYS A 189 5.36 14.61 -6.06
CA LYS A 189 4.08 14.09 -6.53
C LYS A 189 3.74 12.81 -5.75
N VAL A 190 2.53 12.75 -5.23
CA VAL A 190 1.97 11.55 -4.59
C VAL A 190 1.11 10.81 -5.62
N ILE A 191 1.40 9.52 -5.83
CA ILE A 191 0.65 8.67 -6.77
C ILE A 191 0.29 7.34 -6.12
N THR A 192 -0.98 6.96 -6.21
CA THR A 192 -1.51 5.66 -5.76
C THR A 192 -1.81 4.70 -6.92
N SER A 193 -1.91 5.22 -8.13
CA SER A 193 -2.00 4.40 -9.34
C SER A 193 -0.63 3.85 -9.74
N TYR A 194 -0.62 2.83 -10.60
CA TYR A 194 0.61 2.31 -11.18
C TYR A 194 1.40 3.41 -11.90
N VAL A 195 2.71 3.46 -11.63
CA VAL A 195 3.69 4.32 -12.31
C VAL A 195 4.52 3.42 -13.22
N GLU A 196 4.43 3.64 -14.53
CA GLU A 196 5.19 2.87 -15.51
C GLU A 196 6.69 3.04 -15.28
N LYS A 197 7.42 1.91 -15.34
CA LYS A 197 8.86 1.84 -15.11
C LYS A 197 9.59 1.47 -16.39
N HIS A 198 10.73 2.10 -16.63
CA HIS A 198 11.53 1.80 -17.81
C HIS A 198 12.31 0.48 -17.59
N PRO A 199 12.03 -0.61 -18.32
CA PRO A 199 12.66 -1.90 -18.06
C PRO A 199 14.13 -1.91 -18.50
N LEU A 200 14.92 -2.82 -17.92
CA LEU A 200 16.25 -3.12 -18.44
C LEU A 200 16.14 -3.76 -19.83
N ASN A 201 17.02 -3.38 -20.75
CA ASN A 201 17.13 -4.04 -22.04
C ASN A 201 17.99 -5.32 -21.92
N ILE A 202 17.37 -6.41 -21.45
CA ILE A 202 17.99 -7.73 -21.28
C ILE A 202 16.99 -8.84 -21.65
N SER A 203 17.49 -10.06 -21.92
CA SER A 203 16.61 -11.21 -22.14
C SER A 203 15.80 -11.58 -20.89
N ILE A 204 14.67 -12.26 -21.07
CA ILE A 204 13.85 -12.77 -19.96
C ILE A 204 14.67 -13.74 -19.09
N GLN A 205 15.53 -14.55 -19.72
CA GLN A 205 16.42 -15.47 -19.02
C GLN A 205 17.40 -14.70 -18.12
N ALA A 206 18.03 -13.65 -18.64
CA ALA A 206 18.93 -12.79 -17.87
C ALA A 206 18.19 -12.05 -16.74
N MET A 207 16.95 -11.59 -16.96
CA MET A 207 16.11 -11.00 -15.91
C MET A 207 15.79 -12.00 -14.80
N ASN A 208 15.36 -13.22 -15.15
CA ASN A 208 15.08 -14.27 -14.17
C ASN A 208 16.33 -14.63 -13.35
N TYR A 209 17.50 -14.66 -13.99
CA TYR A 209 18.78 -14.86 -13.31
C TYR A 209 19.07 -13.69 -12.36
N PHE A 210 18.89 -12.44 -12.81
CA PHE A 210 19.07 -11.25 -11.98
C PHE A 210 18.14 -11.24 -10.75
N LEU A 211 16.85 -11.55 -10.91
CA LEU A 211 15.91 -11.63 -9.78
C LEU A 211 16.33 -12.69 -8.76
N GLN A 212 16.87 -13.83 -9.21
CA GLN A 212 17.44 -14.84 -8.29
C GLN A 212 18.67 -14.31 -7.55
N MET A 213 19.55 -13.59 -8.23
CA MET A 213 20.70 -12.94 -7.58
C MET A 213 20.25 -11.93 -6.51
N ARG A 214 19.32 -11.04 -6.86
CA ARG A 214 18.73 -10.05 -5.95
C ARG A 214 18.22 -10.68 -4.67
N SER A 215 17.52 -11.81 -4.78
CA SER A 215 16.96 -12.50 -3.60
C SER A 215 17.99 -12.97 -2.57
N ARG A 216 19.28 -13.04 -2.95
CA ARG A 216 20.38 -13.52 -2.11
C ARG A 216 21.38 -12.43 -1.74
N ASP A 217 21.30 -11.26 -2.38
CA ASP A 217 22.26 -10.17 -2.23
C ASP A 217 21.55 -8.93 -1.68
N PRO A 218 21.79 -8.55 -0.41
CA PRO A 218 21.08 -7.44 0.21
C PRO A 218 21.21 -6.10 -0.53
N PHE A 219 22.37 -5.82 -1.14
CA PHE A 219 22.59 -4.58 -1.89
C PHE A 219 21.76 -4.58 -3.18
N LEU A 220 21.80 -5.68 -3.96
CA LEU A 220 21.02 -5.79 -5.18
C LEU A 220 19.52 -5.88 -4.89
N ASN A 221 19.12 -6.44 -3.75
CA ASN A 221 17.73 -6.52 -3.34
C ASN A 221 17.09 -5.13 -3.19
N GLU A 222 17.85 -4.15 -2.70
CA GLU A 222 17.38 -2.76 -2.57
C GLU A 222 17.44 -1.97 -3.87
N CYS A 223 18.29 -2.37 -4.83
CA CYS A 223 18.36 -1.73 -6.14
C CYS A 223 17.08 -1.99 -6.96
N PRO A 224 16.57 -0.99 -7.73
CA PRO A 224 15.47 -1.21 -8.68
C PRO A 224 15.72 -2.33 -9.71
N ASP A 225 14.69 -3.07 -10.12
CA ASP A 225 14.70 -3.97 -11.31
C ASP A 225 14.25 -3.26 -12.58
N TRP A 226 14.21 -1.93 -12.53
CA TRP A 226 13.98 -1.05 -13.67
C TRP A 226 15.11 -0.03 -13.74
N LEU A 227 15.23 0.65 -14.87
CA LEU A 227 16.14 1.78 -15.04
C LEU A 227 15.56 2.99 -14.32
N GLY A 228 16.21 3.42 -13.25
CA GLY A 228 15.69 4.44 -12.36
C GLY A 228 16.27 4.39 -10.95
N THR A 229 15.55 5.02 -10.02
CA THR A 229 15.98 5.20 -8.63
C THR A 229 14.88 4.83 -7.65
N ARG A 230 15.28 4.42 -6.45
CA ARG A 230 14.41 4.41 -5.26
C ARG A 230 15.18 4.86 -4.02
N GLU A 231 14.49 5.47 -3.08
CA GLU A 231 15.08 5.92 -1.82
C GLU A 231 14.74 4.93 -0.69
N VAL A 232 15.71 4.62 0.16
CA VAL A 232 15.55 3.71 1.31
C VAL A 232 16.15 4.36 2.55
N ILE A 233 15.42 4.30 3.67
CA ILE A 233 15.89 4.78 4.98
C ILE A 233 16.50 3.61 5.75
N GLU A 234 17.79 3.69 6.02
CA GLU A 234 18.54 2.72 6.80
C GLU A 234 19.08 3.39 8.07
N GLN A 235 18.66 2.91 9.24
CA GLN A 235 19.09 3.46 10.53
C GLN A 235 18.89 4.99 10.64
N GLY A 236 17.82 5.51 10.03
CA GLY A 236 17.50 6.93 10.00
C GLY A 236 18.24 7.75 8.94
N ILE A 237 19.12 7.14 8.14
CA ILE A 237 19.83 7.78 7.04
C ILE A 237 19.17 7.39 5.72
N ARG A 238 18.90 8.36 4.87
CA ARG A 238 18.34 8.15 3.53
C ARG A 238 19.44 7.87 2.52
N TYR A 239 19.26 6.80 1.75
CA TYR A 239 20.10 6.44 0.63
C TYR A 239 19.29 6.39 -0.67
N VAL A 240 19.93 6.73 -1.77
CA VAL A 240 19.39 6.57 -3.12
C VAL A 240 20.02 5.32 -3.73
N TYR A 241 19.19 4.35 -4.07
CA TYR A 241 19.56 3.19 -4.85
C TYR A 241 19.19 3.43 -6.31
N GLU A 242 20.13 3.16 -7.22
CA GLU A 242 19.97 3.40 -8.65
C GLU A 242 20.33 2.15 -9.44
N THR A 243 19.55 1.91 -10.49
CA THR A 243 19.88 0.97 -11.56
C THR A 243 19.94 1.73 -12.87
N SER A 244 21.07 1.65 -13.57
CA SER A 244 21.29 2.30 -14.87
C SER A 244 21.89 1.31 -15.87
N GLN A 245 21.77 1.61 -17.16
CA GLN A 245 22.32 0.79 -18.23
C GLN A 245 23.16 1.67 -19.17
N SER A 246 24.31 1.16 -19.58
CA SER A 246 25.28 1.86 -20.42
C SER A 246 26.00 0.86 -21.33
N LYS A 247 26.86 1.35 -22.22
CA LYS A 247 27.78 0.52 -22.99
C LYS A 247 29.20 0.65 -22.44
N ALA A 248 29.89 -0.47 -22.29
CA ALA A 248 31.32 -0.50 -22.04
C ALA A 248 32.12 -0.03 -23.27
N ASN A 249 33.40 0.27 -23.08
CA ASN A 249 34.30 0.69 -24.16
C ASN A 249 34.43 -0.35 -25.30
N ASP A 250 34.19 -1.62 -24.99
CA ASP A 250 34.18 -2.73 -25.95
C ASP A 250 32.80 -2.96 -26.61
N GLY A 251 31.83 -2.09 -26.35
CA GLY A 251 30.49 -2.12 -26.93
C GLY A 251 29.48 -3.03 -26.22
N ARG A 252 29.91 -3.80 -25.20
CA ARG A 252 29.01 -4.67 -24.42
C ARG A 252 28.06 -3.84 -23.56
N ASP A 253 26.82 -4.28 -23.44
CA ASP A 253 25.85 -3.65 -22.54
C ASP A 253 26.18 -3.97 -21.08
N VAL A 254 26.14 -2.96 -20.23
CA VAL A 254 26.48 -3.03 -18.81
C VAL A 254 25.38 -2.42 -17.98
N VAL A 255 24.94 -3.16 -16.97
CA VAL A 255 24.06 -2.66 -15.90
C VAL A 255 24.94 -2.16 -14.75
N VAL A 256 24.65 -0.98 -14.26
CA VAL A 256 25.35 -0.37 -13.11
C VAL A 256 24.35 -0.12 -12.00
N PHE A 257 24.66 -0.69 -10.83
CA PHE A 257 23.93 -0.50 -9.60
C PHE A 257 24.72 0.42 -8.68
N ARG A 258 24.05 1.40 -8.07
CA ARG A 258 24.68 2.34 -7.15
C ARG A 258 23.86 2.48 -5.88
N LYS A 259 24.55 2.60 -4.75
CA LYS A 259 24.03 3.18 -3.50
C LYS A 259 24.71 4.51 -3.28
N MET A 260 23.92 5.55 -3.08
CA MET A 260 24.40 6.93 -2.94
C MET A 260 23.77 7.58 -1.71
N LYS A 261 24.48 8.54 -1.11
CA LYS A 261 23.86 9.53 -0.21
C LYS A 261 23.00 10.50 -1.02
N GLU A 262 22.16 11.28 -0.33
CA GLU A 262 21.34 12.34 -0.96
C GLU A 262 22.17 13.40 -1.70
N ASP A 263 23.41 13.65 -1.28
CA ASP A 263 24.33 14.58 -1.95
C ASP A 263 25.01 14.00 -3.20
N GLY A 264 24.66 12.76 -3.58
CA GLY A 264 25.23 12.05 -4.72
C GLY A 264 26.54 11.31 -4.42
N THR A 265 27.06 11.35 -3.19
CA THR A 265 28.25 10.58 -2.81
C THR A 265 27.98 9.08 -2.97
N ILE A 266 28.76 8.42 -3.83
CA ILE A 266 28.65 6.98 -4.06
C ILE A 266 29.26 6.22 -2.88
N ILE A 267 28.46 5.35 -2.28
CA ILE A 267 28.86 4.47 -1.17
C ILE A 267 29.27 3.09 -1.70
N GLU A 268 28.50 2.59 -2.66
CA GLU A 268 28.76 1.30 -3.29
C GLU A 268 28.33 1.35 -4.75
N MET A 269 29.14 0.76 -5.62
CA MET A 269 28.86 0.61 -7.04
C MET A 269 29.20 -0.81 -7.48
N ARG A 270 28.32 -1.42 -8.26
CA ARG A 270 28.59 -2.72 -8.88
C ARG A 270 28.17 -2.69 -10.34
N LYS A 271 29.03 -3.20 -11.20
CA LYS A 271 28.83 -3.27 -12.64
C LYS A 271 28.67 -4.73 -13.08
N TYR A 272 27.75 -4.96 -14.00
CA TYR A 272 27.46 -6.27 -14.54
C TYR A 272 27.36 -6.20 -16.06
N VAL A 273 28.15 -7.01 -16.76
CA VAL A 273 28.01 -7.18 -18.21
C VAL A 273 26.80 -8.06 -18.50
N ILE A 274 26.01 -7.65 -19.48
CA ILE A 274 24.87 -8.40 -19.98
C ILE A 274 25.39 -9.44 -20.98
N GLU A 275 25.06 -10.70 -20.70
CA GLU A 275 25.23 -11.82 -21.63
C GLU A 275 23.84 -12.33 -22.04
N GLU A 276 23.78 -13.23 -23.03
CA GLU A 276 22.52 -13.72 -23.62
C GLU A 276 21.51 -14.23 -22.57
N ASN A 277 21.99 -14.94 -21.53
CA ASN A 277 21.12 -15.62 -20.55
C ASN A 277 21.38 -15.22 -19.09
N GLN A 278 22.31 -14.30 -18.82
CA GLN A 278 22.70 -13.92 -17.45
C GLN A 278 23.36 -12.55 -17.43
N ILE A 279 23.53 -11.99 -16.24
CA ILE A 279 24.40 -10.83 -16.02
C ILE A 279 25.62 -11.28 -15.19
N LYS A 280 26.82 -10.91 -15.62
CA LYS A 280 28.06 -11.27 -14.90
C LYS A 280 28.69 -10.04 -14.28
N ARG A 281 29.00 -10.12 -12.98
CA ARG A 281 29.72 -9.06 -12.28
C ARG A 281 31.07 -8.86 -12.96
N THR A 282 31.41 -7.61 -13.27
CA THR A 282 32.76 -7.27 -13.69
C THR A 282 33.61 -7.10 -12.43
N GLU A 283 34.77 -7.73 -12.38
CA GLU A 283 35.79 -7.42 -11.38
C GLU A 283 36.40 -6.07 -11.77
N GLU A 284 36.01 -5.01 -11.07
CA GLU A 284 36.80 -3.80 -10.88
C GLU A 284 37.11 -3.68 -9.39
#